data_AF-A0A382SL54-F1
#
_entry.id   AF-A0A382SL54-F1
#
_cell.length_a   1.000
_cell.length_b   1.000
_cell.length_c   1.000
_cell.angle_alpha   90.00
_cell.angle_beta   90.00
_cell.angle_gamma   90.00
#
_symmetry.space_group_name_H-M   'P 1'
#
loop_
_entity.id
_entity.type
_entity.pdbx_description
1 polymer ?
#
loop_
_entity_poly.entity_id
_entity_poly.type
_entity_poly.pdbx_seq_one_letter_code
_entity_poly.pdbx_strand_id
1 'polypeptide(L)'
;MEVKAILNRTRTAPQKARLVARLIYGKNVNDAMNILQLTRKKAARIMQKVLKSALANAEENHKVLDVDDMFVKRITVDQGVVMKRTMPRARGSANTILKRS
;
A
#
# COMPACT_ATOMS: atom_id res chain seq x y z
N MET A 1 -21.93 1.48 -1.99
CA MET A 1 -21.38 0.12 -1.86
C MET A 1 -19.90 0.21 -1.53
N GLU A 2 -19.33 -0.72 -0.76
CA GLU A 2 -17.91 -0.70 -0.42
C GLU A 2 -17.23 -2.00 -0.84
N VAL A 3 -16.13 -1.88 -1.60
CA VAL A 3 -15.27 -3.00 -1.98
C VAL A 3 -13.93 -2.82 -1.30
N LYS A 4 -13.33 -3.92 -0.86
CA LYS A 4 -12.03 -3.92 -0.18
C LYS A 4 -11.03 -4.84 -0.89
N ALA A 5 -9.77 -4.43 -0.89
CA ALA A 5 -8.64 -5.27 -1.22
C ALA A 5 -7.59 -5.12 -0.12
N ILE A 6 -6.98 -6.23 0.29
CA ILE A 6 -6.01 -6.27 1.38
C ILE A 6 -4.76 -6.98 0.88
N LEU A 7 -3.60 -6.36 1.10
CA LEU A 7 -2.30 -6.96 0.79
C LEU A 7 -1.49 -7.12 2.07
N ASN A 8 -1.32 -8.37 2.49
CA ASN A 8 -0.62 -8.72 3.71
C ASN A 8 0.86 -9.02 3.47
N ARG A 9 1.69 -8.80 4.50
CA ARG A 9 3.11 -9.21 4.56
C ARG A 9 3.99 -8.61 3.46
N THR A 10 3.78 -7.34 3.13
CA THR A 10 4.56 -6.67 2.08
C THR A 10 5.91 -6.18 2.62
N ARG A 11 7.01 -6.38 1.90
CA ARG A 11 8.35 -5.96 2.34
C ARG A 11 8.61 -4.45 2.15
N THR A 12 7.85 -3.63 2.87
CA THR A 12 7.97 -2.16 2.89
C THR A 12 7.68 -1.65 4.30
N ALA A 13 8.45 -0.67 4.78
CA ALA A 13 8.18 -0.07 6.08
C ALA A 13 6.83 0.69 6.06
N PRO A 14 5.95 0.53 7.07
CA PRO A 14 4.63 1.15 7.09
C PRO A 14 4.66 2.67 6.89
N GLN A 15 5.63 3.36 7.50
CA GLN A 15 5.79 4.81 7.33
C GLN A 15 6.01 5.23 5.87
N LYS A 16 6.79 4.46 5.10
CA LYS A 16 7.05 4.75 3.68
C LYS A 16 5.81 4.54 2.81
N ALA A 17 4.99 3.54 3.16
CA ALA A 17 3.73 3.29 2.48
C ALA A 17 2.65 4.32 2.84
N ARG A 18 2.57 4.75 4.11
CA ARG A 18 1.64 5.80 4.57
C ARG A 18 1.80 7.12 3.81
N LEU A 19 3.04 7.51 3.48
CA LEU A 19 3.29 8.72 2.68
C LEU A 19 2.57 8.67 1.33
N VAL A 20 2.59 7.51 0.67
CA VAL A 20 1.91 7.32 -0.62
C VAL A 20 0.40 7.14 -0.43
N ALA A 21 -0.02 6.41 0.60
CA ALA A 21 -1.43 6.21 0.90
C ALA A 21 -2.17 7.54 1.14
N ARG A 22 -1.52 8.51 1.79
CA ARG A 22 -2.07 9.86 1.98
C ARG A 22 -2.30 10.62 0.67
N LEU A 23 -1.51 10.37 -0.38
CA LEU A 23 -1.65 11.07 -1.67
C LEU A 23 -2.93 10.68 -2.43
N ILE A 24 -3.41 9.46 -2.23
CA ILE A 24 -4.56 8.90 -2.93
C ILE A 24 -5.84 8.88 -2.10
N TYR A 25 -5.75 9.23 -0.82
CA TYR A 25 -6.91 9.26 0.07
C TYR A 25 -7.93 10.30 -0.41
N GLY A 26 -9.19 9.89 -0.54
CA GLY A 26 -10.30 10.77 -0.95
C GLY A 26 -10.30 11.15 -2.43
N LYS A 27 -9.37 10.63 -3.24
CA LYS A 27 -9.32 10.90 -4.69
C LYS A 27 -10.20 9.93 -5.47
N ASN A 28 -10.63 10.37 -6.65
CA ASN A 28 -11.22 9.49 -7.65
C ASN A 28 -10.20 8.40 -8.03
N VAL A 29 -10.69 7.20 -8.35
CA VAL A 29 -9.84 6.06 -8.71
C VAL A 29 -8.94 6.36 -9.90
N ASN A 30 -9.44 7.05 -10.93
CA ASN A 30 -8.65 7.40 -12.13
C ASN A 30 -7.47 8.32 -11.76
N ASP A 31 -7.74 9.36 -10.98
CA ASP A 31 -6.70 10.27 -10.46
C ASP A 31 -5.70 9.53 -9.56
N ALA A 32 -6.20 8.67 -8.68
CA ALA A 32 -5.35 7.87 -7.80
C ALA A 32 -4.40 6.96 -8.61
N MET A 33 -4.89 6.34 -9.68
CA MET A 33 -4.07 5.50 -10.56
C MET A 33 -2.97 6.32 -11.25
N ASN A 34 -3.31 7.49 -11.78
CA ASN A 34 -2.36 8.40 -12.42
C ASN A 34 -1.28 8.88 -11.45
N ILE A 35 -1.67 9.30 -10.25
CA ILE A 35 -0.74 9.73 -9.20
C ILE A 35 0.20 8.58 -8.83
N LEU A 36 -0.31 7.37 -8.65
CA LEU A 36 0.51 6.21 -8.31
C LEU A 36 1.49 5.84 -9.42
N GLN A 37 1.10 5.98 -10.69
CA GLN A 37 1.96 5.69 -11.84
C GLN A 37 3.12 6.68 -11.95
N LEU A 38 2.88 7.97 -11.67
CA LEU A 38 3.90 9.02 -11.75
C LEU A 38 4.76 9.13 -10.49
N THR A 39 4.28 8.62 -9.36
CA THR A 39 5.01 8.69 -8.09
C THR A 39 6.20 7.73 -8.08
N ARG A 40 7.42 8.29 -8.11
CA ARG A 40 8.69 7.54 -8.08
C ARG A 40 9.04 6.99 -6.68
N LYS A 41 8.17 6.14 -6.13
CA LYS A 41 8.39 5.42 -4.86
C LYS A 41 8.03 3.94 -5.02
N LYS A 42 8.83 3.03 -4.44
CA LYS A 42 8.53 1.59 -4.42
C LYS A 42 7.10 1.30 -3.89
N ALA A 43 6.68 2.04 -2.88
CA ALA A 43 5.36 1.91 -2.30
C ALA A 43 4.24 2.21 -3.30
N ALA A 44 4.43 3.15 -4.24
CA ALA A 44 3.41 3.48 -5.24
C ALA A 44 3.07 2.29 -6.13
N ARG A 45 4.10 1.57 -6.62
CA ARG A 45 3.90 0.34 -7.40
C ARG A 45 3.16 -0.76 -6.63
N ILE A 46 3.37 -0.84 -5.31
CA ILE A 46 2.65 -1.79 -4.46
C ILE A 46 1.19 -1.38 -4.32
N MET A 47 0.94 -0.11 -3.97
CA MET A 47 -0.42 0.42 -3.82
C MET A 47 -1.21 0.35 -5.13
N GLN A 48 -0.56 0.56 -6.27
CA GLN A 48 -1.16 0.42 -7.59
C GLN A 48 -1.72 -1.00 -7.82
N LYS A 49 -1.00 -2.04 -7.40
CA LYS A 49 -1.49 -3.42 -7.50
C LYS A 49 -2.70 -3.66 -6.61
N VAL A 50 -2.71 -3.09 -5.40
CA VAL A 50 -3.85 -3.21 -4.48
C VAL A 50 -5.08 -2.50 -5.03
N LEU A 51 -4.90 -1.30 -5.59
CA LEU A 51 -6.00 -0.54 -6.20
C LEU A 51 -6.58 -1.27 -7.42
N LYS A 52 -5.72 -1.81 -8.30
CA LYS A 52 -6.16 -2.66 -9.43
C LYS A 52 -6.95 -3.88 -8.97
N SER A 53 -6.51 -4.54 -7.90
CA SER A 53 -7.25 -5.67 -7.32
C SER A 53 -8.60 -5.25 -6.73
N ALA A 54 -8.69 -4.07 -6.12
CA ALA A 54 -9.96 -3.54 -5.61
C ALA A 54 -10.95 -3.25 -6.75
N LEU A 55 -10.46 -2.73 -7.87
CA LEU A 55 -11.27 -2.51 -9.08
C LEU A 55 -11.78 -3.82 -9.66
N ALA A 56 -10.90 -4.81 -9.86
CA ALA A 56 -11.31 -6.13 -10.33
C ALA A 56 -12.34 -6.79 -9.42
N ASN A 57 -12.20 -6.64 -8.09
CA ASN A 57 -13.19 -7.13 -7.14
C ASN A 57 -14.54 -6.42 -7.26
N ALA A 58 -14.55 -5.14 -7.65
CA ALA A 58 -15.76 -4.37 -7.86
C ALA A 58 -16.46 -4.80 -9.15
N GLU A 59 -15.70 -4.98 -10.24
CA GLU A 59 -16.21 -5.46 -11.53
C GLU A 59 -16.83 -6.87 -11.43
N GLU A 60 -16.16 -7.81 -10.78
CA GLU A 60 -16.59 -9.21 -10.70
C GLU A 60 -17.81 -9.41 -9.81
N ASN A 61 -17.80 -8.83 -8.60
CA ASN A 61 -18.87 -9.08 -7.63
C ASN A 61 -20.12 -8.22 -7.89
N HIS A 62 -19.97 -7.08 -8.58
CA HIS A 62 -21.04 -6.11 -8.74
C HIS A 62 -21.10 -5.71 -10.21
N LYS A 63 -22.07 -6.29 -10.94
CA LYS A 63 -22.34 -6.00 -12.36
C LYS A 63 -22.56 -4.49 -12.54
N VAL A 64 -21.48 -3.81 -12.92
CA VAL A 64 -21.37 -2.40 -13.29
C VAL A 64 -21.63 -1.41 -12.15
N LEU A 65 -20.56 -1.02 -11.45
CA LEU A 65 -20.41 0.35 -10.96
C LEU A 65 -19.51 1.06 -11.97
N ASP A 66 -19.98 2.18 -12.52
CA ASP A 66 -19.17 3.00 -13.41
C ASP A 66 -17.87 3.38 -12.70
N VAL A 67 -16.72 3.14 -13.35
CA VAL A 67 -15.39 3.34 -12.75
C VAL A 67 -15.20 4.81 -12.38
N ASP A 68 -15.85 5.69 -13.13
CA ASP A 68 -15.77 7.14 -12.97
C ASP A 68 -16.42 7.64 -11.67
N ASP A 69 -17.36 6.90 -11.10
CA ASP A 69 -17.99 7.24 -9.81
C ASP A 69 -17.22 6.66 -8.60
N MET A 70 -16.20 5.84 -8.84
CA MET A 70 -15.44 5.21 -7.76
C MET A 70 -14.40 6.17 -7.17
N PHE A 71 -14.35 6.22 -5.84
CA PHE A 71 -13.35 6.99 -5.11
C PHE A 71 -12.76 6.20 -3.93
N VAL A 72 -11.55 6.58 -3.53
CA VAL A 72 -10.85 5.95 -2.40
C VAL A 72 -11.41 6.49 -1.09
N LYS A 73 -12.47 5.85 -0.59
CA LYS A 73 -13.13 6.24 0.67
C LYS A 73 -12.25 6.06 1.91
N ARG A 74 -11.53 4.94 1.99
CA ARG A 74 -10.66 4.62 3.14
C ARG A 74 -9.40 3.91 2.68
N ILE A 75 -8.27 4.32 3.26
CA ILE A 75 -7.00 3.64 3.07
C ILE A 75 -6.23 3.61 4.37
N THR A 76 -5.82 2.42 4.79
CA THR A 76 -5.08 2.21 6.03
C THR A 76 -3.81 1.42 5.74
N VAL A 77 -2.77 1.71 6.53
CA VAL A 77 -1.47 1.02 6.44
C VAL A 77 -1.03 0.72 7.86
N ASP A 78 -1.17 -0.55 8.22
CA ASP A 78 -0.83 -1.07 9.53
C ASP A 78 0.59 -1.64 9.56
N GLN A 79 1.12 -1.86 10.76
CA GLN A 79 2.42 -2.48 10.93
C GLN A 79 2.28 -4.00 10.94
N GLY A 80 3.00 -4.67 10.04
CA GLY A 80 3.04 -6.12 10.00
C GLY A 80 4.13 -6.72 10.88
N VAL A 81 4.41 -8.00 10.63
CA VAL A 81 5.48 -8.74 11.32
C VAL A 81 6.85 -8.11 11.04
N VAL A 82 7.59 -7.85 12.11
CA VAL A 82 8.95 -7.31 12.05
C VAL A 82 9.96 -8.43 12.21
N MET A 83 10.82 -8.63 11.21
CA MET A 83 11.92 -9.59 11.34
C MET A 83 13.12 -8.90 11.99
N LYS A 84 13.62 -9.48 13.07
CA LYS A 84 14.83 -9.03 13.76
C LYS A 84 16.07 -9.69 13.12
N ARG A 85 17.13 -8.92 12.87
CA ARG A 85 18.42 -9.40 12.37
C ARG A 85 19.52 -8.79 13.23
N THR A 86 20.47 -9.59 13.68
CA THR A 86 21.66 -9.11 14.38
C THR A 86 22.67 -8.57 13.35
N MET A 87 23.32 -7.47 13.67
CA MET A 87 24.36 -6.84 12.86
C MET A 87 25.59 -6.62 13.74
N PRO A 88 26.72 -7.27 13.44
CA PRO A 88 27.95 -7.05 14.21
C PRO A 88 28.44 -5.61 14.05
N ARG A 89 29.00 -5.06 15.13
CA ARG A 89 29.52 -3.69 15.23
C ARG A 89 30.92 -3.71 15.86
N ALA A 90 31.55 -2.54 15.93
CA ALA A 90 32.90 -2.40 16.45
C ALA A 90 33.01 -2.87 17.92
N ARG A 91 34.22 -3.31 18.31
CA ARG A 91 34.56 -3.72 19.69
C ARG A 91 33.63 -4.82 20.25
N GLY A 92 33.28 -5.82 19.43
CA GLY A 92 32.46 -6.96 19.85
C GLY A 92 30.99 -6.65 20.15
N SER A 93 30.51 -5.45 19.83
CA SER A 93 29.11 -5.06 20.02
C SER A 93 28.21 -5.55 18.88
N ALA A 94 26.90 -5.62 19.10
CA ALA A 94 25.92 -5.99 18.08
C ALA A 94 24.65 -5.14 18.17
N ASN A 95 24.16 -4.69 17.02
CA ASN A 95 22.89 -3.95 16.92
C ASN A 95 21.82 -4.82 16.27
N THR A 96 20.55 -4.53 16.56
CA THR A 96 19.42 -5.19 15.90
C THR A 96 18.89 -4.35 14.74
N ILE A 97 18.85 -4.92 13.54
CA ILE A 97 18.13 -4.38 12.39
C ILE A 97 16.69 -4.91 12.40
N LEU A 98 15.73 -4.00 12.36
CA LEU A 98 14.31 -4.32 12.24
C LEU A 98 13.86 -4.25 10.78
N LYS A 99 13.72 -5.40 10.12
CA LYS A 99 13.13 -5.50 8.78
C LYS A 99 11.60 -5.51 8.90
N ARG A 100 11.03 -4.31 8.82
CA ARG A 100 9.58 -4.08 8.92
C ARG A 100 8.84 -4.50 7.64
N SER A 101 7.59 -4.92 7.82
CA SER A 101 6.63 -5.21 6.75
C SER A 101 5.34 -4.42 6.99
#